data_AF-A0A9E3REL7-F1
#
_entry.id   AF-A0A9E3REL7-F1
#
_cell.length_a   1.000
_cell.length_b   1.000
_cell.length_c   1.000
_cell.angle_alpha   90.00
_cell.angle_beta   90.00
_cell.angle_gamma   90.00
#
_symmetry.space_group_name_H-M   'P 1'
#
loop_
_entity.id
_entity.type
_entity.pdbx_description
1 polymer ?
#
loop_
_entity_poly.entity_id
_entity_poly.type
_entity_poly.pdbx_seq_one_letter_code
_entity_poly.pdbx_strand_id
1 'polypeptide(L)'
;MKILFTILLFTFGIYLTNANAQNIKSIEAEGNLESPKPCGCIELSAVTSENNPADILNGMGKCIEQKEFRKAARLFAIAGVYGTYDSYRVKDKSAHQALLVLQSNIFSKVSEDDKNNLLLSLQGQLKAGSEELSEICNAIRQVGMPKYFPRYMIQHGLQALTGKSGNGLVENFNSQESWDLSLKTYLHCGE
;
A
#
# COMPACT_ATOMS: atom_id res chain seq x y z
N MET A 1 62.60 -16.06 31.67
CA MET A 1 62.57 -14.95 32.64
C MET A 1 61.13 -14.45 32.72
N LYS A 2 60.50 -14.58 33.89
CA LYS A 2 59.10 -14.22 34.18
C LYS A 2 58.95 -12.70 34.28
N ILE A 3 57.96 -12.12 33.61
CA ILE A 3 57.39 -10.77 33.88
C ILE A 3 55.88 -10.89 33.54
N LEU A 4 55.00 -11.29 34.46
CA LEU A 4 54.33 -10.51 35.53
C LEU A 4 53.42 -9.37 35.02
N PHE A 5 52.12 -9.69 34.98
CA PHE A 5 50.93 -8.87 35.31
C PHE A 5 50.92 -7.37 35.00
N THR A 6 49.97 -6.93 34.16
CA THR A 6 48.90 -5.99 34.58
C THR A 6 47.70 -6.11 33.63
N ILE A 7 46.58 -6.66 34.11
CA ILE A 7 45.28 -6.61 33.41
C ILE A 7 44.63 -5.30 33.83
N LEU A 8 44.60 -4.31 32.94
CA LEU A 8 43.78 -3.11 33.11
C LEU A 8 42.34 -3.45 32.69
N LEU A 9 41.47 -3.71 33.67
CA LEU A 9 40.03 -3.77 33.45
C LEU A 9 39.52 -2.35 33.16
N PHE A 10 39.40 -2.01 31.87
CA PHE A 10 38.58 -0.88 31.44
C PHE A 10 37.11 -1.28 31.60
N THR A 11 36.52 -0.94 32.75
CA THR A 11 35.07 -1.02 32.96
C THR A 11 34.42 0.04 32.07
N PHE A 12 33.98 -0.36 30.89
CA PHE A 12 33.12 0.43 30.03
C PHE A 12 31.75 0.53 30.72
N GLY A 13 31.55 1.58 31.51
CA GLY A 13 30.26 1.86 32.13
C GLY A 13 29.22 2.10 31.04
N ILE A 14 28.30 1.15 30.87
CA ILE A 14 27.13 1.34 30.04
C ILE A 14 26.22 2.31 30.80
N TYR A 15 26.28 3.59 30.43
CA TYR A 15 25.29 4.56 30.88
C TYR A 15 23.96 4.17 30.22
N LEU A 16 23.09 3.52 31.00
CA LEU A 16 21.67 3.39 30.68
C LEU A 16 21.07 4.79 30.68
N THR A 17 21.07 5.44 29.53
CA THR A 17 20.27 6.64 29.32
C THR A 17 18.80 6.19 29.26
N ASN A 18 18.00 6.63 30.23
CA ASN A 18 16.56 6.52 30.13
C ASN A 18 16.12 7.34 28.93
N ALA A 19 15.87 6.68 27.80
CA ALA A 19 15.18 7.29 26.67
C ALA A 19 13.77 7.64 27.16
N ASN A 20 13.57 8.90 27.54
CA ASN A 20 12.23 9.44 27.73
C ASN A 20 11.48 9.20 26.42
N ALA A 21 10.44 8.37 26.46
CA ALA A 21 9.50 8.23 25.36
C ALA A 21 8.83 9.59 25.16
N GLN A 22 9.43 10.44 24.31
CA GLN A 22 8.77 11.66 23.88
C GLN A 22 7.49 11.25 23.16
N ASN A 23 6.40 11.92 23.52
CA ASN A 23 5.10 11.71 22.90
C ASN A 23 5.19 12.25 21.46
N ILE A 24 5.55 11.38 20.50
CA ILE A 24 5.65 11.74 19.09
C ILE A 24 4.22 12.00 18.60
N LYS A 25 3.84 13.28 18.54
CA LYS A 25 2.57 13.67 17.93
C LYS A 25 2.73 13.59 16.42
N SER A 26 2.13 12.56 15.80
CA SER A 26 2.07 12.44 14.34
C SER A 26 1.40 13.70 13.78
N ILE A 27 2.10 14.39 12.86
CA ILE A 27 1.54 15.52 12.12
C ILE A 27 1.07 14.96 10.78
N GLU A 28 -0.24 15.03 10.55
CA GLU A 28 -0.87 14.52 9.34
C GLU A 28 -1.77 15.58 8.73
N ALA A 29 -1.83 15.63 7.40
CA ALA A 29 -2.78 16.46 6.69
C ALA A 29 -4.17 15.82 6.69
N GLU A 30 -5.21 16.64 6.66
CA GLU A 30 -6.59 16.17 6.60
C GLU A 30 -6.84 15.37 5.32
N GLY A 31 -7.30 14.13 5.48
CA GLY A 31 -7.51 13.20 4.37
C GLY A 31 -6.30 12.31 4.05
N ASN A 32 -5.21 12.39 4.82
CA ASN A 32 -4.10 11.45 4.74
C ASN A 32 -4.62 10.00 4.85
N LEU A 33 -4.36 9.18 3.82
CA LEU A 33 -4.75 7.77 3.75
C LEU A 33 -6.23 7.48 3.99
N GLU A 34 -7.11 8.45 3.67
CA GLU A 34 -8.53 8.31 3.95
C GLU A 34 -9.20 7.13 3.22
N SER A 35 -10.18 6.54 3.89
CA SER A 35 -11.07 5.51 3.33
C SER A 35 -12.52 5.92 3.56
N PRO A 36 -13.12 6.77 2.69
CA PRO A 36 -14.46 7.28 2.87
C PRO A 36 -15.56 6.24 2.58
N LYS A 37 -15.24 5.17 1.83
CA LYS A 37 -16.19 4.12 1.39
C LYS A 37 -15.58 2.73 1.62
N PRO A 38 -15.19 2.36 2.85
CA PRO A 38 -14.44 1.15 3.12
C PRO A 38 -15.20 -0.10 2.66
N CYS A 39 -14.56 -0.93 1.84
CA CYS A 39 -15.17 -2.16 1.36
C CYS A 39 -15.38 -3.17 2.51
N GLY A 40 -16.34 -4.07 2.32
CA GLY A 40 -16.41 -5.33 3.07
C GLY A 40 -15.42 -6.36 2.51
N CYS A 41 -15.48 -7.60 2.99
CA CYS A 41 -14.91 -8.70 2.21
C CYS A 41 -15.84 -8.99 1.02
N ILE A 42 -15.49 -8.47 -0.15
CA ILE A 42 -16.31 -8.51 -1.35
C ILE A 42 -15.56 -9.19 -2.51
N GLU A 43 -16.32 -9.65 -3.50
CA GLU A 43 -15.75 -10.09 -4.77
C GLU A 43 -15.19 -8.91 -5.57
N LEU A 44 -14.20 -9.19 -6.43
CA LEU A 44 -13.61 -8.19 -7.33
C LEU A 44 -14.67 -7.50 -8.22
N SER A 45 -15.69 -8.25 -8.66
CA SER A 45 -16.78 -7.73 -9.49
C SER A 45 -17.69 -6.72 -8.76
N ALA A 46 -17.63 -6.66 -7.43
CA ALA A 46 -18.36 -5.69 -6.63
C ALA A 46 -17.54 -4.42 -6.34
N VAL A 47 -16.25 -4.40 -6.68
CA VAL A 47 -15.43 -3.18 -6.63
C VAL A 47 -15.89 -2.23 -7.73
N THR A 48 -15.96 -0.94 -7.40
CA THR A 48 -16.33 0.10 -8.35
C THR A 48 -15.17 1.08 -8.56
N SER A 49 -15.19 1.81 -9.68
CA SER A 49 -14.21 2.88 -9.96
C SER A 49 -14.29 4.07 -9.00
N GLU A 50 -15.25 4.08 -8.08
CA GLU A 50 -15.40 5.07 -7.00
C GLU A 50 -14.69 4.66 -5.71
N ASN A 51 -14.23 3.41 -5.58
CA ASN A 51 -13.48 2.94 -4.42
C ASN A 51 -11.99 3.26 -4.59
N ASN A 52 -11.41 3.95 -3.60
CA ASN A 52 -9.97 4.21 -3.61
C ASN A 52 -9.18 3.00 -3.03
N PRO A 53 -7.85 2.94 -3.19
CA PRO A 53 -7.04 1.87 -2.63
C PRO A 53 -7.18 1.69 -1.11
N ALA A 54 -7.39 2.75 -0.34
CA ALA A 54 -7.63 2.62 1.10
C ALA A 54 -8.96 1.90 1.38
N ASP A 55 -10.02 2.19 0.62
CA ASP A 55 -11.31 1.50 0.69
C ASP A 55 -11.17 0.01 0.38
N ILE A 56 -10.46 -0.30 -0.69
CA ILE A 56 -10.27 -1.67 -1.18
C ILE A 56 -9.39 -2.47 -0.21
N LEU A 57 -8.31 -1.89 0.31
CA LEU A 57 -7.41 -2.54 1.26
C LEU A 57 -8.06 -2.79 2.63
N ASN A 58 -9.00 -1.95 3.07
CA ASN A 58 -9.86 -2.28 4.21
C ASN A 58 -10.70 -3.54 3.94
N GLY A 59 -11.24 -3.68 2.72
CA GLY A 59 -11.93 -4.89 2.29
C GLY A 59 -11.01 -6.12 2.25
N MET A 60 -9.77 -5.96 1.77
CA MET A 60 -8.75 -7.01 1.80
C MET A 60 -8.48 -7.48 3.23
N GLY A 61 -8.29 -6.55 4.17
CA GLY A 61 -8.11 -6.87 5.59
C GLY A 61 -9.25 -7.71 6.15
N LYS A 62 -10.51 -7.33 5.87
CA LYS A 62 -11.69 -8.11 6.27
C LYS A 62 -11.73 -9.50 5.64
N CYS A 63 -11.28 -9.65 4.39
CA CYS A 63 -11.18 -10.98 3.78
C CYS A 63 -10.13 -11.85 4.47
N ILE A 64 -9.01 -11.28 4.88
CA ILE A 64 -7.99 -12.00 5.64
C ILE A 64 -8.55 -12.47 6.99
N GLU A 65 -9.26 -11.59 7.72
CA GLU A 65 -9.94 -11.93 8.98
C GLU A 65 -10.93 -13.11 8.79
N GLN A 66 -11.61 -13.16 7.65
CA GLN A 66 -12.57 -14.20 7.28
C GLN A 66 -11.94 -15.43 6.63
N LYS A 67 -10.60 -15.49 6.50
CA LYS A 67 -9.86 -16.56 5.80
C LYS A 67 -10.20 -16.71 4.31
N GLU A 68 -10.79 -15.67 3.71
CA GLU A 68 -11.12 -15.56 2.29
C GLU A 68 -9.90 -15.07 1.49
N PHE A 69 -8.80 -15.82 1.55
CA PHE A 69 -7.50 -15.37 1.00
C PHE A 69 -7.49 -15.15 -0.51
N ARG A 70 -8.30 -15.92 -1.27
CA ARG A 70 -8.47 -15.69 -2.71
C ARG A 70 -9.09 -14.32 -3.01
N LYS A 71 -10.12 -13.93 -2.25
CA LYS A 71 -10.75 -12.60 -2.38
C LYS A 71 -9.77 -11.51 -1.95
N ALA A 72 -9.07 -11.71 -0.84
CA ALA A 72 -8.04 -10.79 -0.37
C ALA A 72 -6.96 -10.55 -1.44
N ALA A 73 -6.46 -11.60 -2.09
CA ALA A 73 -5.47 -11.48 -3.16
C ALA A 73 -6.01 -10.74 -4.41
N ARG A 74 -7.29 -10.91 -4.75
CA ARG A 74 -7.93 -10.14 -5.85
C ARG A 74 -8.13 -8.66 -5.49
N LEU A 75 -8.52 -8.38 -4.24
CA LEU A 75 -8.61 -6.99 -3.74
C LEU A 75 -7.24 -6.33 -3.66
N PHE A 76 -6.19 -7.06 -3.27
CA PHE A 76 -4.81 -6.60 -3.33
C PHE A 76 -4.41 -6.21 -4.75
N ALA A 77 -4.74 -7.04 -5.74
CA ALA A 77 -4.39 -6.81 -7.13
C ALA A 77 -4.98 -5.49 -7.67
N ILE A 78 -6.29 -5.26 -7.52
CA ILE A 78 -6.92 -4.02 -8.01
C ILE A 78 -6.51 -2.78 -7.20
N ALA A 79 -6.35 -2.90 -5.86
CA ALA A 79 -5.86 -1.80 -5.05
C ALA A 79 -4.46 -1.35 -5.48
N GLY A 80 -3.61 -2.31 -5.84
CA GLY A 80 -2.28 -2.03 -6.35
C GLY A 80 -2.28 -1.37 -7.73
N VAL A 81 -3.10 -1.86 -8.68
CA VAL A 81 -3.28 -1.19 -9.98
C VAL A 81 -3.76 0.25 -9.81
N TYR A 82 -4.79 0.46 -8.97
CA TYR A 82 -5.33 1.79 -8.68
C TYR A 82 -4.30 2.70 -8.01
N GLY A 83 -3.53 2.19 -7.04
CA GLY A 83 -2.46 2.95 -6.40
C GLY A 83 -1.30 3.28 -7.35
N THR A 84 -0.94 2.38 -8.26
CA THR A 84 0.07 2.65 -9.32
C THR A 84 -0.44 3.69 -10.29
N TYR A 85 -1.68 3.58 -10.77
CA TYR A 85 -2.32 4.60 -11.60
C TYR A 85 -2.35 5.97 -10.90
N ASP A 86 -2.71 6.00 -9.61
CA ASP A 86 -2.72 7.21 -8.81
C ASP A 86 -1.34 7.85 -8.69
N SER A 87 -0.28 7.05 -8.55
CA SER A 87 1.10 7.55 -8.53
C SER A 87 1.49 8.23 -9.85
N TYR A 88 0.89 7.85 -10.98
CA TYR A 88 1.13 8.50 -12.27
C TYR A 88 0.42 9.85 -12.39
N ARG A 89 -0.76 10.02 -11.78
CA ARG A 89 -1.51 11.29 -11.81
C ARG A 89 -1.21 12.25 -10.68
N VAL A 90 -0.65 11.79 -9.56
CA VAL A 90 -0.29 12.64 -8.41
C VAL A 90 1.09 13.25 -8.61
N LYS A 91 1.17 14.58 -8.53
CA LYS A 91 2.38 15.37 -8.82
C LYS A 91 3.47 15.22 -7.74
N ASP A 92 3.07 15.06 -6.49
CA ASP A 92 4.00 14.94 -5.37
C ASP A 92 4.56 13.51 -5.28
N LYS A 93 5.83 13.32 -5.63
CA LYS A 93 6.48 11.99 -5.53
C LYS A 93 6.54 11.45 -4.11
N SER A 94 6.56 12.31 -3.09
CA SER A 94 6.54 11.84 -1.70
C SER A 94 5.21 11.19 -1.32
N ALA A 95 4.11 11.61 -1.97
CA ALA A 95 2.78 11.04 -1.79
C ALA A 95 2.69 9.59 -2.30
N HIS A 96 3.56 9.17 -3.23
CA HIS A 96 3.49 7.86 -3.87
C HIS A 96 3.70 6.70 -2.88
N GLN A 97 4.28 6.97 -1.70
CA GLN A 97 4.41 6.00 -0.61
C GLN A 97 3.07 5.62 0.04
N ALA A 98 1.99 6.36 -0.23
CA ALA A 98 0.68 6.13 0.37
C ALA A 98 0.20 4.69 0.21
N LEU A 99 0.39 4.08 -0.98
CA LEU A 99 -0.01 2.69 -1.23
C LEU A 99 0.73 1.71 -0.32
N LEU A 100 2.04 1.88 -0.17
CA LEU A 100 2.87 1.02 0.67
C LEU A 100 2.49 1.17 2.15
N VAL A 101 2.24 2.40 2.60
CA VAL A 101 1.82 2.67 3.98
C VAL A 101 0.43 2.07 4.25
N LEU A 102 -0.52 2.18 3.32
CA LEU A 102 -1.82 1.51 3.44
C LEU A 102 -1.67 0.00 3.58
N GLN A 103 -0.87 -0.64 2.72
CA GLN A 103 -0.60 -2.07 2.79
C GLN A 103 0.05 -2.45 4.13
N SER A 104 1.05 -1.69 4.57
CA SER A 104 1.71 -1.91 5.87
C SER A 104 0.74 -1.79 7.05
N ASN A 105 -0.16 -0.81 7.02
CA ASN A 105 -1.19 -0.61 8.05
C ASN A 105 -2.18 -1.78 8.14
N ILE A 106 -2.47 -2.45 7.02
CA ILE A 106 -3.26 -3.68 7.04
C ILE A 106 -2.41 -4.84 7.56
N PHE A 107 -1.24 -5.08 6.98
CA PHE A 107 -0.40 -6.24 7.33
C PHE A 107 0.15 -6.21 8.76
N SER A 108 0.29 -5.05 9.39
CA SER A 108 0.69 -4.95 10.79
C SER A 108 -0.32 -5.56 11.76
N LYS A 109 -1.57 -5.75 11.32
CA LYS A 109 -2.68 -6.32 12.11
C LYS A 109 -2.94 -7.80 11.80
N VAL A 110 -2.25 -8.35 10.80
CA VAL A 110 -2.45 -9.73 10.32
C VAL A 110 -1.43 -10.66 10.98
N SER A 111 -1.85 -11.86 11.38
CA SER A 111 -0.95 -12.87 11.92
C SER A 111 0.03 -13.39 10.86
N GLU A 112 1.17 -13.94 11.27
CA GLU A 112 2.14 -14.51 10.32
C GLU A 112 1.55 -15.67 9.51
N ASP A 113 0.73 -16.53 10.13
CA ASP A 113 0.05 -17.62 9.42
C ASP A 113 -0.88 -17.09 8.31
N ASP A 114 -1.63 -16.03 8.58
CA ASP A 114 -2.53 -15.43 7.61
C ASP A 114 -1.78 -14.69 6.51
N LYS A 115 -0.63 -14.06 6.82
CA LYS A 115 0.27 -13.51 5.80
C LYS A 115 0.79 -14.59 4.86
N ASN A 116 1.19 -15.74 5.40
CA ASN A 116 1.64 -16.88 4.61
C ASN A 116 0.53 -17.43 3.71
N ASN A 117 -0.69 -17.58 4.22
CA ASN A 117 -1.84 -18.03 3.43
C ASN A 117 -2.22 -17.03 2.33
N LEU A 118 -2.17 -15.73 2.62
CA LEU A 118 -2.34 -14.70 1.61
C LEU A 118 -1.24 -14.76 0.55
N LEU A 119 0.02 -14.92 0.95
CA LEU A 119 1.16 -15.03 0.03
C LEU A 119 0.98 -16.21 -0.93
N LEU A 120 0.56 -17.37 -0.45
CA LEU A 120 0.23 -18.53 -1.29
C LEU A 120 -0.89 -18.20 -2.28
N SER A 121 -1.92 -17.47 -1.84
CA SER A 121 -3.02 -17.05 -2.72
C SER A 121 -2.57 -16.04 -3.77
N LEU A 122 -1.68 -15.10 -3.42
CA LEU A 122 -1.08 -14.15 -4.36
C LEU A 122 -0.22 -14.88 -5.40
N GLN A 123 0.65 -15.79 -4.97
CA GLN A 123 1.50 -16.58 -5.86
C GLN A 123 0.68 -17.47 -6.81
N GLY A 124 -0.42 -18.05 -6.32
CA GLY A 124 -1.30 -18.88 -7.13
C GLY A 124 -2.10 -18.08 -8.16
N GLN A 125 -2.64 -16.92 -7.77
CA GLN A 125 -3.56 -16.16 -8.63
C GLN A 125 -2.87 -15.12 -9.54
N LEU A 126 -1.71 -14.59 -9.12
CA LEU A 126 -1.03 -13.49 -9.83
C LEU A 126 0.22 -13.96 -10.56
N LYS A 127 0.31 -15.26 -10.87
CA LYS A 127 1.40 -15.80 -11.67
C LYS A 127 1.35 -15.22 -13.08
N ALA A 128 2.43 -14.56 -13.51
CA ALA A 128 2.58 -14.04 -14.87
C ALA A 128 2.29 -15.11 -15.94
N GLY A 129 1.55 -14.74 -16.99
CA GLY A 129 1.15 -15.64 -18.07
C GLY A 129 0.10 -16.71 -17.70
N SER A 130 -0.44 -16.71 -16.48
CA SER A 130 -1.47 -17.68 -16.09
C SER A 130 -2.88 -17.28 -16.55
N GLU A 131 -3.75 -18.28 -16.75
CA GLU A 131 -5.17 -18.07 -17.07
C GLU A 131 -5.88 -17.30 -15.96
N GLU A 132 -5.65 -17.65 -14.69
CA GLU A 132 -6.23 -16.97 -13.54
C GLU A 132 -5.82 -15.48 -13.47
N LEU A 133 -4.56 -15.15 -13.76
CA LEU A 133 -4.14 -13.74 -13.87
C LEU A 133 -4.85 -13.02 -15.03
N SER A 134 -4.99 -13.68 -16.18
CA SER A 134 -5.72 -13.13 -17.34
C SER A 134 -7.18 -12.82 -16.99
N GLU A 135 -7.86 -13.72 -16.26
CA GLU A 135 -9.21 -13.50 -15.75
C GLU A 135 -9.29 -12.30 -14.80
N ILE A 136 -8.34 -12.18 -13.86
CA ILE A 136 -8.26 -11.05 -12.92
C ILE A 136 -8.02 -9.75 -13.68
N CYS A 137 -7.09 -9.72 -14.63
CA CYS A 137 -6.83 -8.56 -15.47
C CYS A 137 -8.07 -8.14 -16.26
N ASN A 138 -8.82 -9.09 -16.81
CA ASN A 138 -10.06 -8.81 -17.52
C ASN A 138 -11.13 -8.26 -16.59
N ALA A 139 -11.29 -8.83 -15.39
CA ALA A 139 -12.22 -8.31 -14.38
C ALA A 139 -11.85 -6.87 -13.97
N ILE A 140 -10.57 -6.56 -13.75
CA ILE A 140 -10.12 -5.20 -13.43
C ILE A 140 -10.41 -4.23 -14.60
N ARG A 141 -10.20 -4.66 -15.86
CA ARG A 141 -10.58 -3.86 -17.03
C ARG A 141 -12.09 -3.56 -17.09
N GLN A 142 -12.94 -4.51 -16.69
CA GLN A 142 -14.39 -4.29 -16.63
C GLN A 142 -14.81 -3.30 -15.52
N VAL A 143 -14.11 -3.28 -14.38
CA VAL A 143 -14.32 -2.23 -13.36
C VAL A 143 -13.93 -0.85 -13.90
N GLY A 144 -12.83 -0.80 -14.65
CA GLY A 144 -12.35 0.39 -15.34
C GLY A 144 -11.49 1.33 -14.48
N MET A 145 -11.10 2.45 -15.08
CA MET A 145 -10.23 3.46 -14.47
C MET A 145 -10.85 4.12 -13.24
N PRO A 146 -10.04 4.53 -12.24
CA PRO A 146 -10.48 5.35 -11.12
C PRO A 146 -11.24 6.61 -11.53
N LYS A 147 -12.43 6.82 -10.94
CA LYS A 147 -13.26 8.02 -11.09
C LYS A 147 -13.21 8.95 -9.87
N TYR A 148 -12.69 8.46 -8.75
CA TYR A 148 -12.45 9.29 -7.57
C TYR A 148 -11.26 10.24 -7.76
N PHE A 149 -11.25 11.31 -6.97
CA PHE A 149 -10.11 12.20 -6.80
C PHE A 149 -9.15 11.61 -5.74
N PRO A 150 -7.84 11.44 -6.01
CA PRO A 150 -6.92 10.65 -5.17
C PRO A 150 -6.44 11.42 -3.93
N ARG A 151 -7.38 11.95 -3.14
CA ARG A 151 -7.10 12.74 -1.95
C ARG A 151 -6.30 11.95 -0.90
N TYR A 152 -6.60 10.67 -0.72
CA TYR A 152 -5.86 9.78 0.18
C TYR A 152 -4.34 9.79 -0.08
N MET A 153 -3.94 9.88 -1.34
CA MET A 153 -2.54 9.93 -1.76
C MET A 153 -2.03 11.37 -1.69
N ILE A 154 -2.73 12.34 -2.27
CA ILE A 154 -2.31 13.75 -2.29
C ILE A 154 -2.02 14.26 -0.87
N GLN A 155 -2.90 13.95 0.09
CA GLN A 155 -2.78 14.40 1.48
C GLN A 155 -1.75 13.61 2.29
N HIS A 156 -1.24 12.51 1.74
CA HIS A 156 -0.10 11.79 2.33
C HIS A 156 1.24 12.47 2.03
N GLY A 157 1.33 13.22 0.93
CA GLY A 157 2.58 13.87 0.50
C GLY A 157 3.07 14.98 1.44
N LEU A 158 4.38 15.22 1.44
CA LEU A 158 5.01 16.31 2.19
C LEU A 158 4.51 17.70 1.74
N GLN A 159 4.02 17.83 0.50
CA GLN A 159 3.44 19.09 0.04
C GLN A 159 2.15 19.46 0.79
N ALA A 160 1.36 18.47 1.21
CA ALA A 160 0.15 18.71 2.00
C ALA A 160 0.50 19.23 3.41
N LEU A 161 1.60 18.76 4.00
CA LEU A 161 2.10 19.22 5.30
C LEU A 161 2.69 20.63 5.26
N THR A 162 3.20 21.05 4.11
CA THR A 162 3.86 22.37 3.93
C THR A 162 2.92 23.44 3.41
N GLY A 163 1.62 23.15 3.26
CA GLY A 163 0.60 24.10 2.86
C GLY A 163 0.70 24.58 1.40
N LYS A 164 1.41 23.84 0.54
CA LYS A 164 1.45 24.16 -0.90
C LYS A 164 0.08 23.92 -1.53
N SER A 165 -0.41 24.93 -2.25
CA SER A 165 -1.74 24.92 -2.87
C SER A 165 -1.74 24.30 -4.26
N GLY A 166 -2.90 23.79 -4.67
CA GLY A 166 -3.15 23.17 -5.97
C GLY A 166 -4.04 21.94 -5.84
N ASN A 167 -4.46 21.38 -6.97
CA ASN A 167 -5.22 20.14 -6.98
C ASN A 167 -4.34 18.88 -6.81
N GLY A 168 -3.01 19.02 -6.68
CA GLY A 168 -2.09 17.91 -6.47
C GLY A 168 -1.90 16.97 -7.67
N LEU A 169 -2.49 17.29 -8.84
CA LEU A 169 -2.45 16.44 -10.03
C LEU A 169 -1.44 16.93 -11.07
N VAL A 170 -0.98 16.01 -11.91
CA VAL A 170 -0.19 16.29 -13.11
C VAL A 170 -1.08 16.97 -14.16
N GLU A 171 -0.60 18.07 -14.76
CA GLU A 171 -1.30 18.77 -15.84
C GLU A 171 -1.30 17.94 -17.13
N ASN A 172 -2.39 18.00 -17.90
CA ASN A 172 -2.55 17.25 -19.16
C ASN A 172 -2.31 15.73 -19.01
N PHE A 173 -2.70 15.16 -17.86
CA PHE A 173 -2.53 13.74 -17.56
C PHE A 173 -3.24 12.84 -18.59
N ASN A 174 -2.48 11.97 -19.26
CA ASN A 174 -3.03 10.97 -20.16
C ASN A 174 -3.55 9.76 -19.37
N SER A 175 -4.85 9.79 -19.07
CA SER A 175 -5.50 8.77 -18.26
C SER A 175 -5.47 7.39 -18.90
N GLN A 176 -5.75 7.28 -20.20
CA GLN A 176 -5.85 5.99 -20.86
C GLN A 176 -4.49 5.29 -20.91
N GLU A 177 -3.45 6.01 -21.33
CA GLU A 177 -2.09 5.48 -21.37
C GLU A 177 -1.60 5.06 -19.99
N SER A 178 -1.85 5.88 -18.96
CA SER A 178 -1.43 5.57 -17.59
C SER A 178 -2.20 4.39 -16.98
N TRP A 179 -3.44 4.19 -17.39
CA TRP A 179 -4.24 3.02 -17.00
C TRP A 179 -3.66 1.74 -17.59
N ASP A 180 -3.43 1.72 -18.90
CA ASP A 180 -2.83 0.56 -19.57
C ASP A 180 -1.43 0.27 -19.03
N LEU A 181 -0.65 1.33 -18.75
CA LEU A 181 0.64 1.21 -18.10
C LEU A 181 0.52 0.59 -16.70
N SER A 182 -0.44 1.02 -15.87
CA SER A 182 -0.61 0.49 -14.51
C SER A 182 -0.96 -1.00 -14.50
N LEU A 183 -1.83 -1.45 -15.42
CA LEU A 183 -2.16 -2.87 -15.58
C LEU A 183 -0.93 -3.69 -16.00
N LYS A 184 -0.12 -3.14 -16.91
CA LYS A 184 1.08 -3.81 -17.40
C LYS A 184 2.19 -3.86 -16.35
N THR A 185 2.54 -2.73 -15.75
CA THR A 185 3.72 -2.63 -14.87
C THR A 185 3.48 -3.20 -13.49
N TYR A 186 2.23 -3.19 -13.00
CA TYR A 186 1.91 -3.71 -11.66
C TYR A 186 1.51 -5.19 -11.69
N LEU A 187 0.66 -5.62 -12.62
CA LEU A 187 0.14 -6.99 -12.68
C LEU A 187 0.67 -7.81 -13.86
N HIS A 188 1.48 -7.24 -14.76
CA HIS A 188 1.90 -7.93 -15.99
C HIS A 188 0.73 -8.35 -16.87
N CYS A 189 -0.36 -7.57 -16.88
CA CYS A 189 -1.53 -7.90 -17.69
C CYS A 189 -1.22 -7.87 -19.18
N GLY A 190 -1.45 -9.00 -19.88
CA GLY A 190 -1.19 -9.14 -21.31
C GLY A 190 0.21 -9.69 -21.65
N GLU A 191 0.97 -10.10 -20.63
CA GLU A 191 2.20 -10.89 -20.76
C GLU A 191 1.95 -12.39 -20.57
#